data_AF-A0A816HFR0-F1
#
_entry.id   AF-A0A816HFR0-F1
#
_cell.length_a   1.000
_cell.length_b   1.000
_cell.length_c   1.000
_cell.angle_alpha   90.00
_cell.angle_beta   90.00
_cell.angle_gamma   90.00
#
_symmetry.space_group_name_H-M   'P 1'
#
loop_
_entity.id
_entity.type
_entity.pdbx_description
1 polymer ?
#
loop_
_entity_poly.entity_id
_entity_poly.type
_entity_poly.pdbx_seq_one_letter_code
_entity_poly.pdbx_strand_id
1 'polypeptide(L)'
;MPLATQKIDTGLTMGLIKILHKQLSPKGKLSLQEIQNKFDDIKIPREQFDDIVQIGAFNGEVQWDSFLAITVSKIAKNITDTLIKICELLTSDPPGANARIPFDVWKKYYRYLAELDGDITEEHVKQVIDYLANEWVIRQNGLIHPRNFIHPECPKLDA
;
A
#
# COMPACT_ATOMS: atom_id res chain seq x y z
N MET A 1 -13.15 12.44 -9.39
CA MET A 1 -13.85 13.36 -8.45
C MET A 1 -12.82 13.96 -7.50
N PRO A 2 -12.85 15.24 -7.11
CA PRO A 2 -11.83 15.78 -6.22
C PRO A 2 -12.09 15.30 -4.79
N LEU A 3 -11.16 14.53 -4.23
CA LEU A 3 -11.13 14.15 -2.81
C LEU A 3 -10.79 15.39 -1.98
N ALA A 4 -11.82 16.18 -1.65
CA ALA A 4 -11.72 17.23 -0.65
C ALA A 4 -11.35 16.58 0.71
N THR A 5 -10.09 16.73 1.10
CA THR A 5 -9.51 16.10 2.29
C THR A 5 -10.00 16.84 3.54
N GLN A 6 -11.16 16.46 4.06
CA GLN A 6 -11.43 16.68 5.49
C GLN A 6 -10.46 15.78 6.26
N LYS A 7 -9.61 16.38 7.12
CA LYS A 7 -8.82 15.62 8.10
C LYS A 7 -9.78 15.05 9.14
N ILE A 8 -10.41 13.94 8.79
CA ILE A 8 -11.04 13.06 9.76
C ILE A 8 -9.86 12.43 10.53
N ASP A 9 -9.82 12.64 11.84
CA ASP A 9 -8.87 11.95 12.70
C ASP A 9 -9.21 10.46 12.66
N THR A 10 -8.57 9.73 11.74
CA THR A 10 -8.85 8.32 11.52
C THR A 10 -8.44 7.46 12.72
N GLY A 11 -7.64 8.00 13.67
CA GLY A 11 -6.98 7.20 14.70
C GLY A 11 -5.99 6.17 14.15
N LEU A 12 -5.87 6.03 12.83
CA LEU A 12 -4.91 5.16 12.16
C LEU A 12 -3.56 5.86 12.15
N THR A 13 -2.52 5.13 12.56
CA THR A 13 -1.14 5.59 12.51
C THR A 13 -0.25 4.51 11.93
N MET A 14 0.89 4.88 11.35
CA MET A 14 1.88 3.90 10.88
C MET A 14 2.32 2.93 11.97
N GLY A 15 2.35 3.37 13.24
CA GLY A 15 2.66 2.50 14.38
C GLY A 15 1.63 1.38 14.55
N LEU A 16 0.33 1.71 14.51
CA LEU A 16 -0.75 0.74 14.61
C LEU A 16 -0.79 -0.19 13.39
N ILE A 17 -0.62 0.35 12.19
CA ILE A 17 -0.57 -0.45 10.95
C ILE A 17 0.59 -1.45 10.99
N LYS A 18 1.75 -1.06 11.54
CA LYS A 18 2.89 -1.95 11.73
C LYS A 18 2.59 -3.09 12.69
N ILE A 19 1.82 -2.84 13.76
CA ILE A 19 1.36 -3.88 14.68
C ILE A 19 0.42 -4.85 13.96
N LEU A 20 -0.57 -4.34 13.22
CA LEU A 20 -1.50 -5.16 12.44
C LEU A 20 -0.75 -6.04 11.42
N HIS A 21 0.15 -5.44 10.64
CA HIS A 21 0.92 -6.17 9.63
C HIS A 21 1.72 -7.32 10.25
N LYS A 22 2.40 -7.08 11.37
CA LYS A 22 3.16 -8.14 12.07
C LYS A 22 2.28 -9.31 12.53
N GLN A 23 1.05 -9.03 12.94
CA GLN A 23 0.14 -10.06 13.46
C GLN A 23 -0.58 -10.83 12.35
N LEU A 24 -0.87 -10.18 11.23
CA LEU A 24 -1.78 -10.68 10.20
C LEU A 24 -1.07 -11.15 8.93
N SER A 25 0.09 -10.59 8.58
CA SER A 25 0.80 -10.95 7.35
C SER A 25 1.20 -12.43 7.23
N PRO A 26 1.58 -13.16 8.31
CA PRO A 26 1.94 -14.58 8.18
C PRO A 26 0.79 -15.49 7.74
N LYS A 27 -0.47 -15.05 7.90
CA LYS A 27 -1.65 -15.82 7.52
C LYS A 27 -2.00 -15.68 6.04
N GLY A 28 -1.60 -14.60 5.38
CA GLY A 28 -1.81 -14.34 3.96
C GLY A 28 -3.26 -14.04 3.58
N LYS A 29 -4.17 -15.01 3.75
CA LYS A 29 -5.62 -14.84 3.57
C LYS A 29 -6.32 -14.87 4.92
N LEU A 30 -7.28 -13.97 5.11
CA LEU A 30 -7.96 -13.75 6.38
C LEU A 30 -9.44 -13.51 6.16
N SER A 31 -10.27 -14.00 7.07
CA SER A 31 -11.67 -13.57 7.11
C SER A 31 -11.79 -12.12 7.58
N LEU A 32 -12.82 -11.41 7.14
CA LEU A 32 -13.11 -10.06 7.64
C LEU A 32 -13.25 -10.02 9.18
N GLN A 33 -13.81 -11.08 9.77
CA GLN A 33 -13.96 -11.17 11.23
C GLN A 33 -12.60 -11.25 11.95
N GLU A 34 -11.63 -11.99 11.41
CA GLU A 34 -10.28 -12.03 12.00
C GLU A 34 -9.59 -10.67 11.95
N ILE A 35 -9.74 -9.95 10.84
CA ILE A 35 -9.18 -8.60 10.71
C ILE A 35 -9.88 -7.63 11.66
N GLN A 36 -11.21 -7.67 11.71
CA GLN A 36 -12.02 -6.83 12.59
C GLN A 36 -11.63 -7.01 14.06
N ASN A 37 -11.51 -8.26 14.52
CA ASN A 37 -11.08 -8.54 15.89
C ASN A 37 -9.73 -7.90 16.22
N LYS A 38 -8.81 -7.81 15.24
CA LYS A 38 -7.52 -7.13 15.41
C LYS A 38 -7.61 -5.62 15.42
N PHE A 39 -8.55 -5.03 14.69
CA PHE A 39 -8.85 -3.61 14.79
C PHE A 39 -9.40 -3.26 16.19
N ASP A 40 -10.30 -4.09 16.71
CA ASP A 40 -10.88 -3.92 18.05
C ASP A 40 -9.82 -4.06 19.16
N ASP A 41 -8.93 -5.06 19.05
CA ASP A 41 -7.83 -5.30 20.01
C ASP A 41 -6.94 -4.06 20.21
N ILE A 42 -6.71 -3.28 19.15
CA ILE A 42 -5.88 -2.07 19.18
C ILE A 42 -6.69 -0.77 19.17
N LYS A 43 -8.01 -0.88 19.41
CA LYS A 43 -8.96 0.24 19.57
C LYS A 43 -9.02 1.19 18.37
N ILE A 44 -8.84 0.67 17.15
CA ILE A 44 -9.13 1.46 15.95
C ILE A 44 -10.66 1.57 15.82
N PRO A 45 -11.22 2.76 15.53
CA PRO A 45 -12.65 2.93 15.37
C PRO A 45 -13.22 2.00 14.30
N ARG A 46 -14.35 1.35 14.59
CA ARG A 46 -15.03 0.42 13.67
C ARG A 46 -15.35 1.04 12.31
N GLU A 47 -15.71 2.32 12.27
CA GLU A 47 -15.95 3.06 11.03
C GLU A 47 -14.74 3.02 10.08
N GLN A 48 -13.52 3.04 10.62
CA GLN A 48 -12.32 2.93 9.78
C GLN A 48 -12.20 1.55 9.13
N PHE A 49 -12.55 0.50 9.87
CA PHE A 49 -12.58 -0.85 9.33
C PHE A 49 -13.66 -0.98 8.25
N ASP A 50 -14.88 -0.52 8.54
CA ASP A 50 -16.02 -0.58 7.63
C ASP A 50 -15.74 0.19 6.33
N ASP A 51 -15.13 1.38 6.42
CA ASP A 51 -14.68 2.15 5.26
C ASP A 51 -13.66 1.37 4.40
N ILE A 52 -12.66 0.73 5.03
CA ILE A 52 -11.63 -0.04 4.31
C ILE A 52 -12.30 -1.22 3.57
N VAL A 53 -13.24 -1.90 4.23
CA VAL A 53 -14.01 -3.00 3.65
C VAL A 53 -14.84 -2.53 2.46
N GLN A 54 -15.50 -1.38 2.60
CA GLN A 54 -16.30 -0.79 1.53
C GLN A 54 -15.45 -0.38 0.33
N ILE A 55 -14.32 0.31 0.55
CA ILE A 55 -13.40 0.73 -0.52
C ILE A 55 -12.86 -0.50 -1.27
N GLY A 56 -12.47 -1.55 -0.55
CA GLY A 56 -11.94 -2.77 -1.16
C GLY A 56 -12.99 -3.71 -1.74
N ALA A 57 -14.28 -3.37 -1.61
CA ALA A 57 -15.41 -4.25 -1.92
C ALA A 57 -15.24 -5.68 -1.34
N PHE A 58 -14.63 -5.76 -0.15
CA PHE A 58 -14.21 -7.04 0.41
C PHE A 58 -15.41 -7.86 0.89
N ASN A 59 -15.36 -9.16 0.60
CA ASN A 59 -16.32 -10.14 1.08
C ASN A 59 -15.59 -11.46 1.39
N GLY A 60 -16.04 -12.17 2.42
CA GLY A 60 -15.47 -13.46 2.81
C GLY A 60 -13.99 -13.38 3.22
N GLU A 61 -13.13 -14.11 2.49
CA GLU A 61 -11.68 -14.14 2.69
C GLU A 61 -10.98 -13.07 1.85
N VAL A 62 -10.09 -12.33 2.49
CA VAL A 62 -9.39 -11.18 1.92
C VAL A 62 -7.89 -11.46 1.85
N GLN A 63 -7.24 -11.06 0.76
CA GLN A 63 -5.78 -11.00 0.71
C GLN A 63 -5.30 -9.90 1.65
N TRP A 64 -4.43 -10.24 2.60
CA TRP A 64 -3.92 -9.25 3.56
C TRP A 64 -3.24 -8.07 2.86
N ASP A 65 -2.51 -8.31 1.77
CA ASP A 65 -1.82 -7.25 1.02
C ASP A 65 -2.80 -6.23 0.44
N SER A 66 -3.94 -6.66 -0.10
CA SER A 66 -4.99 -5.77 -0.61
C SER A 66 -5.61 -4.94 0.52
N PHE A 67 -5.94 -5.58 1.64
CA PHE A 67 -6.48 -4.87 2.82
C PHE A 67 -5.49 -3.85 3.36
N LEU A 68 -4.21 -4.23 3.43
CA LEU A 68 -3.12 -3.37 3.90
C LEU A 68 -2.90 -2.17 2.99
N ALA A 69 -2.99 -2.35 1.67
CA ALA A 69 -2.83 -1.26 0.70
C ALA A 69 -3.82 -0.13 0.95
N ILE A 70 -5.10 -0.47 1.15
CA ILE A 70 -6.15 0.51 1.47
C ILE A 70 -5.92 1.10 2.85
N THR A 71 -5.57 0.28 3.83
CA THR A 71 -5.31 0.76 5.20
C THR A 71 -4.21 1.82 5.22
N VAL A 72 -3.12 1.61 4.46
CA VAL A 72 -2.02 2.58 4.33
C VAL A 72 -2.45 3.81 3.52
N SER A 73 -3.25 3.65 2.47
CA SER A 73 -3.69 4.77 1.64
C SER A 73 -4.55 5.78 2.42
N LYS A 74 -5.33 5.33 3.42
CA LYS A 74 -6.13 6.22 4.29
C LYS A 74 -5.32 7.24 5.08
N ILE A 75 -4.02 7.00 5.29
CA ILE A 75 -3.12 7.93 6.00
C ILE A 75 -2.02 8.51 5.10
N ALA A 76 -2.08 8.19 3.81
CA ALA A 76 -1.17 8.70 2.80
C ALA A 76 -1.83 9.85 2.02
N LYS A 77 -1.01 10.64 1.33
CA LYS A 77 -1.50 11.78 0.53
C LYS A 77 -2.01 11.37 -0.86
N ASN A 78 -1.41 10.35 -1.45
CA ASN A 78 -1.65 9.86 -2.81
C ASN A 78 -1.03 8.46 -2.98
N ILE A 79 -1.10 7.85 -4.18
CA ILE A 79 -0.57 6.50 -4.43
C ILE A 79 0.95 6.50 -4.25
N THR A 80 1.63 7.56 -4.69
CA THR A 80 3.07 7.71 -4.48
C THR A 80 3.44 7.62 -3.00
N ASP A 81 2.82 8.42 -2.13
CA ASP A 81 3.06 8.40 -0.68
C ASP A 81 2.62 7.07 -0.04
N THR A 82 1.55 6.45 -0.56
CA THR A 82 1.09 5.13 -0.12
C THR A 82 2.19 4.08 -0.35
N LEU A 83 2.78 4.05 -1.55
CA LEU A 83 3.83 3.10 -1.90
C LEU A 83 5.14 3.36 -1.15
N ILE A 84 5.47 4.63 -0.84
CA ILE A 84 6.59 4.95 0.06
C ILE A 84 6.36 4.34 1.43
N LYS A 85 5.18 4.54 2.03
CA LYS A 85 4.84 3.98 3.35
C LYS A 85 4.81 2.46 3.35
N ILE A 86 4.36 1.83 2.27
CA ILE A 86 4.42 0.37 2.10
C ILE A 86 5.89 -0.10 2.07
N CYS A 87 6.76 0.57 1.33
CA CYS A 87 8.20 0.27 1.36
C CYS A 87 8.78 0.38 2.78
N GLU A 88 8.48 1.45 3.50
CA GLU A 88 8.91 1.65 4.90
C GLU A 88 8.36 0.58 5.85
N LEU A 89 7.15 0.08 5.59
CA LEU A 89 6.49 -0.93 6.40
C LEU A 89 7.09 -2.33 6.19
N LEU A 90 7.39 -2.68 4.94
CA LEU A 90 7.78 -4.03 4.53
C LEU A 90 9.31 -4.24 4.46
N THR A 91 10.08 -3.16 4.43
CA THR A 91 11.53 -3.25 4.31
C THR A 91 12.18 -3.97 5.48
N SER A 92 13.23 -4.74 5.17
CA SER A 92 14.16 -5.29 6.16
C SER A 92 15.34 -4.35 6.45
N ASP A 93 15.41 -3.20 5.77
CA ASP A 93 16.45 -2.21 6.03
C ASP A 93 16.22 -1.53 7.40
N PRO A 94 17.29 -1.01 8.03
CA PRO A 94 17.15 -0.22 9.25
C PRO A 94 16.24 1.02 9.05
N PRO A 95 15.55 1.50 10.09
CA PRO A 95 14.79 2.74 10.02
C PRO A 95 15.64 3.91 9.50
N GLY A 96 15.10 4.69 8.55
CA GLY A 96 15.79 5.82 7.93
C GLY A 96 16.78 5.46 6.81
N ALA A 97 16.94 4.17 6.49
CA ALA A 97 17.70 3.73 5.32
C ALA A 97 16.86 3.84 4.02
N ASN A 98 17.23 3.09 2.99
CA ASN A 98 16.63 3.23 1.67
C ASN A 98 15.26 2.54 1.50
N ALA A 99 14.74 1.89 2.55
CA ALA A 99 13.47 1.18 2.58
C ALA A 99 13.21 0.28 1.36
N ARG A 100 14.22 -0.47 0.91
CA ARG A 100 14.07 -1.29 -0.29
C ARG A 100 13.22 -2.53 -0.02
N ILE A 101 12.48 -2.95 -1.04
CA ILE A 101 11.66 -4.16 -1.02
C ILE A 101 11.81 -4.92 -2.35
N PRO A 102 11.44 -6.21 -2.42
CA PRO A 102 11.38 -6.93 -3.69
C PRO A 102 10.42 -6.24 -4.68
N PHE A 103 10.86 -6.07 -5.93
CA PHE A 103 10.06 -5.38 -6.94
C PHE A 103 8.74 -6.08 -7.25
N ASP A 104 8.70 -7.41 -7.20
CA ASP A 104 7.45 -8.17 -7.38
C ASP A 104 6.41 -7.89 -6.29
N VAL A 105 6.85 -7.60 -5.06
CA VAL A 105 5.95 -7.19 -3.98
C VAL A 105 5.42 -5.79 -4.27
N TRP A 106 6.31 -4.84 -4.59
CA TRP A 106 5.91 -3.47 -4.95
C TRP A 106 4.90 -3.44 -6.12
N LYS A 107 5.13 -4.23 -7.17
CA LYS A 107 4.24 -4.33 -8.34
C LYS A 107 2.82 -4.77 -7.96
N LYS A 108 2.67 -5.69 -7.01
CA LYS A 108 1.35 -6.13 -6.54
C LYS A 108 0.57 -4.98 -5.92
N TYR A 109 1.22 -4.20 -5.07
CA TYR A 109 0.60 -3.03 -4.44
C TYR A 109 0.28 -1.94 -5.46
N TYR A 110 1.19 -1.60 -6.37
CA TYR A 110 0.94 -0.55 -7.35
C TYR A 110 -0.22 -0.90 -8.29
N ARG A 111 -0.26 -2.12 -8.83
CA ARG A 111 -1.38 -2.59 -9.66
C ARG A 111 -2.71 -2.51 -8.93
N TYR A 112 -2.75 -3.02 -7.69
CA TYR A 112 -3.96 -3.00 -6.90
C TYR A 112 -4.46 -1.58 -6.60
N LEU A 113 -3.54 -0.65 -6.28
CA LEU A 113 -3.89 0.75 -6.04
C LEU A 113 -4.34 1.46 -7.32
N ALA A 114 -3.74 1.16 -8.47
CA ALA A 114 -4.14 1.73 -9.75
C ALA A 114 -5.53 1.22 -10.19
N GLU A 115 -5.82 -0.07 -10.00
CA GLU A 115 -7.14 -0.65 -10.24
C GLU A 115 -8.20 -0.01 -9.33
N LEU A 116 -7.86 0.24 -8.06
CA LEU A 116 -8.74 0.88 -7.09
C LEU A 116 -9.02 2.35 -7.40
N ASP A 117 -8.02 3.07 -7.91
CA ASP A 117 -8.15 4.46 -8.34
C ASP A 117 -9.07 4.61 -9.57
N GLY A 118 -8.96 3.68 -10.51
CA GLY A 118 -9.84 3.57 -11.67
C GLY A 118 -9.57 4.57 -12.81
N ASP A 119 -8.83 5.64 -12.55
CA ASP A 119 -8.43 6.63 -13.56
C ASP A 119 -7.07 6.26 -14.21
N ILE A 120 -6.25 5.45 -13.54
CA ILE A 120 -4.96 4.97 -14.05
C ILE A 120 -5.16 3.77 -14.99
N THR A 121 -4.76 3.91 -16.25
CA THR A 121 -4.91 2.85 -17.25
C THR A 121 -3.89 1.72 -17.08
N GLU A 122 -4.27 0.49 -17.47
CA GLU A 122 -3.34 -0.65 -17.51
C GLU A 122 -2.10 -0.39 -18.39
N GLU A 123 -2.25 0.40 -19.45
CA GLU A 123 -1.13 0.81 -20.29
C GLU A 123 -0.15 1.69 -19.51
N HIS A 124 -0.65 2.66 -18.75
CA HIS A 124 0.17 3.51 -17.89
C HIS A 124 0.87 2.72 -16.79
N VAL A 125 0.15 1.81 -16.12
CA VAL A 125 0.72 0.89 -15.13
C VAL A 125 1.87 0.09 -15.74
N LYS A 126 1.67 -0.44 -16.96
CA LYS A 126 2.70 -1.19 -17.69
C LYS A 126 3.91 -0.30 -18.00
N GLN A 127 3.71 0.93 -18.48
CA GLN A 127 4.79 1.87 -18.78
C GLN A 127 5.66 2.16 -17.54
N VAL A 128 5.04 2.44 -16.39
CA VAL A 128 5.74 2.64 -15.11
C VAL A 128 6.54 1.38 -14.72
N ILE A 129 5.91 0.21 -14.76
CA ILE A 129 6.55 -1.06 -14.39
C ILE A 129 7.74 -1.36 -15.30
N ASP A 130 7.59 -1.17 -16.61
CA ASP A 130 8.64 -1.41 -17.59
C ASP A 130 9.82 -0.45 -17.40
N TYR A 131 9.55 0.85 -17.18
CA TYR A 131 10.59 1.83 -16.86
C TYR A 131 11.38 1.42 -15.60
N LEU A 132 10.69 1.11 -14.50
CA LEU A 132 11.34 0.76 -13.24
C LEU A 132 12.15 -0.54 -13.37
N ALA A 133 11.60 -1.53 -14.08
CA ALA A 133 12.25 -2.81 -14.32
C ALA A 133 13.59 -2.62 -15.06
N ASN A 134 13.57 -1.86 -16.15
CA ASN A 134 14.71 -1.68 -17.05
C ASN A 134 15.79 -0.75 -16.46
N GLU A 135 15.38 0.36 -15.84
CA GLU A 135 16.35 1.36 -15.35
C GLU A 135 16.98 0.98 -14.01
N TRP A 136 16.20 0.38 -13.11
CA TRP A 136 16.60 0.24 -11.71
C TRP A 136 16.69 -1.21 -11.26
N VAL A 137 15.65 -2.01 -11.48
CA VAL A 137 15.49 -3.31 -10.82
C VAL A 137 16.57 -4.30 -11.24
N ILE A 138 16.96 -4.33 -12.51
CA ILE A 138 18.07 -5.19 -13.00
C ILE A 138 19.39 -4.85 -12.30
N ARG A 139 19.69 -3.55 -12.17
CA ARG A 139 20.93 -3.05 -11.55
C ARG A 139 20.92 -3.17 -10.02
N GLN A 140 19.74 -3.34 -9.42
CA GLN A 140 19.51 -3.44 -7.98
C GLN A 140 19.09 -4.86 -7.55
N ASN A 141 19.44 -5.88 -8.33
CA ASN A 141 19.23 -7.29 -7.98
C ASN A 141 17.77 -7.64 -7.64
N GLY A 142 16.81 -7.13 -8.41
CA GLY A 142 15.39 -7.42 -8.19
C GLY A 142 14.72 -6.56 -7.12
N LEU A 143 15.44 -5.58 -6.54
CA LEU A 143 14.94 -4.69 -5.51
C LEU A 143 14.52 -3.33 -6.08
N ILE A 144 13.57 -2.70 -5.40
CA ILE A 144 13.11 -1.34 -5.67
C ILE A 144 13.21 -0.49 -4.41
N HIS A 145 13.58 0.78 -4.58
CA HIS A 145 13.67 1.78 -3.54
C HIS A 145 12.66 2.90 -3.80
N PRO A 146 12.15 3.59 -2.77
CA PRO A 146 11.35 4.81 -2.91
C PRO A 146 11.92 5.82 -3.91
N ARG A 147 13.24 6.06 -3.84
CA ARG A 147 13.94 7.00 -4.74
C ARG A 147 13.79 6.67 -6.23
N ASN A 148 13.54 5.40 -6.60
CA ASN A 148 13.46 4.99 -8.00
C ASN A 148 12.16 5.45 -8.65
N PHE A 149 11.03 5.32 -7.94
CA PHE A 149 9.71 5.65 -8.47
C PHE A 149 9.25 7.09 -8.17
N ILE A 150 10.01 7.83 -7.35
CA ILE A 150 9.90 9.29 -7.24
C ILE A 150 10.90 10.02 -8.16
N HIS A 151 11.73 9.27 -8.91
CA HIS A 151 12.72 9.85 -9.80
C HIS A 151 12.03 10.77 -10.83
N PRO A 152 12.61 11.94 -11.19
CA PRO A 152 11.97 12.87 -12.11
C PRO A 152 11.62 12.28 -13.48
N GLU A 153 12.40 11.31 -13.94
CA GLU A 153 12.20 10.63 -15.23
C GLU A 153 11.25 9.41 -15.14
N CYS A 154 10.88 8.99 -13.93
CA CYS A 154 9.85 7.97 -13.78
C CYS A 154 8.49 8.57 -14.17
N PRO A 155 7.69 7.88 -15.01
CA PRO A 155 6.31 8.28 -15.21
C PRO A 155 5.61 8.35 -13.85
N LYS A 156 4.74 9.36 -13.69
CA LYS A 156 4.05 9.61 -12.41
C LYS A 156 3.18 8.42 -12.06
N LEU A 157 3.16 8.05 -10.78
CA LEU A 157 2.36 6.92 -10.32
C LEU A 157 0.88 7.28 -10.23
N ASP A 158 0.61 8.54 -9.92
CA ASP A 158 -0.72 9.18 -9.95
C ASP A 158 -0.94 9.77 -11.36
N ALA A 159 -2.17 9.68 -11.89
CA ALA A 159 -2.57 10.28 -13.18
C ALA A 159 -2.89 11.78 -13.05
#